data_AF-A0A4U3MI81-F1
#
_entry.id   AF-A0A4U3MI81-F1
#
_cell.length_a   1.000
_cell.length_b   1.000
_cell.length_c   1.000
_cell.angle_alpha   90.00
_cell.angle_beta   90.00
_cell.angle_gamma   90.00
#
_symmetry.space_group_name_H-M   'P 1'
#
loop_
_entity.id
_entity.type
_entity.pdbx_description
1 polymer ?
#
loop_
_entity_poly.entity_id
_entity_poly.type
_entity_poly.pdbx_seq_one_letter_code
_entity_poly.pdbx_strand_id
1 'polypeptide(L)'
;MSDGLDDLRKLLAEIPTLRLKETVWKDVAELLADADDPGEIQGVAGGLRMVIDSKRISRIGDPPVVPAPPVVRERLARLVMRIGGPEDLRDPEDGPV
;
A
#
# COMPACT_ATOMS: atom_id res chain seq x y z
N MET A 1 17.30 0.14 13.88
CA MET A 1 17.01 -0.61 12.63
C MET A 1 15.50 -0.59 12.45
N SER A 2 14.96 0.46 11.82
CA SER A 2 13.51 0.63 11.59
C SER A 2 13.20 0.99 10.13
N ASP A 3 14.21 1.00 9.27
CA ASP A 3 14.17 1.54 7.91
C ASP A 3 13.20 0.75 7.01
N GLY A 4 13.22 -0.58 7.10
CA GLY A 4 12.37 -1.44 6.26
C GLY A 4 10.87 -1.43 6.62
N LEU A 5 10.50 -1.11 7.86
CA LEU A 5 9.09 -1.04 8.26
C LEU A 5 8.49 0.33 7.87
N ASP A 6 9.28 1.40 7.99
CA ASP A 6 8.88 2.74 7.58
C ASP A 6 8.80 2.87 6.05
N ASP A 7 9.74 2.25 5.32
CA ASP A 7 9.70 2.17 3.85
C ASP A 7 8.47 1.37 3.38
N LEU A 8 8.15 0.26 4.06
CA LEU A 8 6.95 -0.50 3.80
C LEU A 8 5.67 0.32 4.05
N ARG A 9 5.61 1.06 5.17
CA ARG A 9 4.47 1.95 5.48
C ARG A 9 4.29 3.00 4.39
N LYS A 10 5.38 3.65 3.96
CA LYS A 10 5.38 4.63 2.86
C LYS A 10 4.89 4.01 1.56
N LEU A 11 5.43 2.86 1.19
CA LEU A 11 5.01 2.13 -0.01
C LEU A 11 3.50 1.86 0.01
N LEU A 12 2.98 1.27 1.10
CA LEU A 12 1.54 0.96 1.22
C LEU A 12 0.65 2.20 1.19
N ALA A 13 1.13 3.33 1.72
CA ALA A 13 0.42 4.62 1.68
C ALA A 13 0.47 5.27 0.28
N GLU A 14 1.52 5.04 -0.51
CA GLU A 14 1.65 5.55 -1.88
C GLU A 14 0.79 4.76 -2.88
N ILE A 15 0.72 3.43 -2.75
CA ILE A 15 -0.03 2.55 -3.65
C ILE A 15 -1.44 3.05 -3.99
N PRO A 16 -2.33 3.39 -3.04
CA PRO A 16 -3.70 3.78 -3.35
C PRO A 16 -3.81 5.12 -4.10
N THR A 17 -2.75 5.94 -4.11
CA THR A 17 -2.68 7.20 -4.87
C THR A 17 -2.32 6.98 -6.34
N LEU A 18 -1.78 5.80 -6.67
CA LEU A 18 -1.37 5.47 -8.03
C LEU A 18 -2.60 5.25 -8.93
N ARG A 19 -2.40 5.51 -10.23
CA ARG A 19 -3.33 5.06 -11.28
C ARG A 19 -2.64 3.94 -12.05
N LEU A 20 -3.21 2.75 -11.94
CA LEU A 20 -2.65 1.52 -12.53
C LEU A 20 -3.70 0.87 -13.43
N LYS A 21 -3.26 -0.06 -14.28
CA LYS A 21 -4.17 -0.83 -15.14
C LYS A 21 -5.05 -1.72 -14.27
N GLU A 22 -6.26 -2.02 -14.72
CA GLU A 22 -7.18 -2.88 -13.97
C GLU A 22 -6.57 -4.25 -13.64
N THR A 23 -5.80 -4.84 -14.57
CA THR A 23 -5.11 -6.11 -14.34
C THR A 23 -4.09 -6.02 -13.20
N VAL A 24 -3.37 -4.90 -13.11
CA VAL A 24 -2.43 -4.64 -12.00
C VAL A 24 -3.18 -4.53 -10.68
N TRP A 25 -4.36 -3.92 -10.67
CA TRP A 25 -5.19 -3.89 -9.47
C TRP A 25 -5.70 -5.27 -9.05
N LYS A 26 -5.94 -6.18 -10.01
CA LYS A 26 -6.29 -7.58 -9.69
C LYS A 26 -5.10 -8.30 -9.06
N ASP A 27 -3.90 -8.17 -9.64
CA ASP A 27 -2.68 -8.77 -9.08
C ASP A 27 -2.37 -8.22 -7.67
N VAL A 28 -2.52 -6.91 -7.47
CA VAL A 28 -2.36 -6.26 -6.15
C VAL A 28 -3.42 -6.79 -5.17
N ALA A 29 -4.68 -6.95 -5.59
CA ALA A 29 -5.73 -7.47 -4.71
C ALA A 29 -5.48 -8.92 -4.29
N GLU A 30 -4.93 -9.75 -5.18
CA GLU A 30 -4.54 -11.14 -4.92
C GLU A 30 -3.37 -11.20 -3.92
N LEU A 31 -2.30 -10.43 -4.15
CA LEU A 31 -1.17 -10.33 -3.22
C LEU A 31 -1.59 -9.84 -1.82
N LEU A 32 -2.55 -8.93 -1.76
CA LEU A 32 -3.13 -8.43 -0.50
C LEU A 32 -4.18 -9.39 0.10
N ALA A 33 -4.58 -10.45 -0.60
CA ALA A 33 -5.46 -11.49 -0.05
C ALA A 33 -4.67 -12.55 0.71
N ASP A 34 -3.46 -12.84 0.26
CA ASP A 34 -2.54 -13.76 0.95
C ASP A 34 -1.83 -13.13 2.15
N ALA A 35 -1.78 -11.79 2.25
CA ALA A 35 -1.09 -11.10 3.35
C ALA A 35 -2.09 -10.48 4.34
N ASP A 36 -2.45 -11.22 5.40
CA ASP A 36 -3.31 -10.73 6.50
C ASP A 36 -2.47 -10.21 7.69
N ASP A 37 -1.23 -10.68 7.83
CA ASP A 37 -0.31 -10.28 8.89
C ASP A 37 0.89 -9.42 8.44
N PRO A 38 1.38 -8.50 9.30
CA PRO A 38 2.47 -7.58 8.95
C PRO A 38 3.79 -8.28 8.56
N GLY A 39 4.04 -9.49 9.08
CA GLY A 39 5.19 -10.29 8.66
C GLY A 39 5.08 -10.84 7.23
N GLU A 40 3.86 -11.15 6.78
CA GLU A 40 3.58 -11.62 5.42
C GLU A 40 3.61 -10.48 4.41
N ILE A 41 3.13 -9.30 4.82
CA ILE A 41 3.20 -8.07 4.04
C ILE A 41 4.63 -7.73 3.65
N GLN A 42 5.59 -7.92 4.55
CA GLN A 42 7.00 -7.68 4.27
C GLN A 42 7.54 -8.64 3.18
N GLY A 43 7.02 -9.87 3.12
CA GLY A 43 7.30 -10.84 2.06
C GLY A 43 6.66 -10.48 0.73
N VAL A 44 5.44 -9.96 0.72
CA VAL A 44 4.74 -9.55 -0.52
C VAL A 44 5.11 -8.14 -1.00
N ALA A 45 5.77 -7.32 -0.17
CA ALA A 45 6.19 -5.96 -0.51
C ALA A 45 7.08 -5.90 -1.76
N GLY A 46 7.99 -6.87 -1.90
CA GLY A 46 8.81 -7.01 -3.10
C GLY A 46 7.98 -7.33 -4.35
N GLY A 47 6.97 -8.19 -4.20
CA GLY A 47 6.01 -8.51 -5.27
C GLY A 47 5.17 -7.31 -5.68
N LEU A 48 4.66 -6.55 -4.70
CA LEU A 48 3.91 -5.30 -4.94
C LEU A 48 4.77 -4.29 -5.69
N ARG A 49 6.02 -4.06 -5.24
CA ARG A 49 6.96 -3.16 -5.90
C ARG A 49 7.20 -3.59 -7.35
N MET A 50 7.48 -4.87 -7.57
CA MET A 50 7.75 -5.43 -8.90
C MET A 50 6.55 -5.29 -9.85
N VAL A 51 5.34 -5.60 -9.37
CA VAL A 51 4.09 -5.48 -10.14
C VAL A 51 3.82 -4.02 -10.53
N ILE A 52 4.07 -3.08 -9.63
CA ILE A 52 3.88 -1.64 -9.86
C ILE A 52 4.94 -1.08 -10.83
N ASP A 53 6.22 -1.36 -10.59
CA ASP A 53 7.33 -0.86 -11.43
C ASP A 53 7.29 -1.45 -12.85
N SER A 54 6.92 -2.73 -13.00
CA SER A 54 6.81 -3.40 -14.30
C SER A 54 5.83 -2.72 -15.26
N LYS A 55 4.85 -1.95 -14.74
CA LYS A 55 3.74 -1.40 -15.53
C LYS A 55 3.72 0.12 -15.57
N ARG A 56 4.70 0.79 -14.94
CA ARG A 56 4.88 2.26 -14.96
C ARG A 56 5.24 2.79 -16.36
N ILE A 57 5.79 1.93 -17.23
CA ILE A 57 6.10 2.23 -18.63
C ILE A 57 4.88 1.84 -19.49
N SER A 58 3.92 2.75 -19.63
CA SER A 58 2.75 2.51 -20.49
C SER A 58 3.08 2.88 -21.94
N ARG A 59 2.97 1.91 -22.87
CA ARG A 59 3.04 2.18 -24.32
C ARG A 59 1.74 2.82 -24.79
N ILE A 60 1.79 3.52 -25.92
CA ILE A 60 0.59 4.00 -26.62
C ILE A 60 -0.27 2.78 -27.00
N GLY A 61 -1.55 2.78 -26.60
CA GLY A 61 -2.51 1.69 -26.83
C GLY A 61 -2.81 0.80 -25.62
N ASP A 62 -2.22 1.08 -24.45
CA ASP A 62 -2.51 0.34 -23.23
C ASP A 62 -3.90 0.67 -22.65
N PRO A 63 -4.60 -0.30 -22.02
CA PRO A 63 -5.84 -0.06 -21.27
C PRO A 63 -5.74 1.12 -20.30
N PRO A 64 -6.86 1.81 -20.04
CA PRO A 64 -6.89 2.99 -19.19
C PRO A 64 -6.37 2.67 -17.80
N VAL A 65 -5.51 3.55 -17.28
CA VAL A 65 -5.11 3.51 -15.88
C VAL A 65 -6.27 4.03 -15.03
N VAL A 66 -6.71 3.20 -14.09
CA VAL A 66 -7.82 3.47 -13.17
C VAL A 66 -7.27 3.66 -11.75
N PRO A 67 -7.97 4.41 -10.89
CA PRO A 67 -7.57 4.51 -9.49
C PRO A 67 -7.79 3.18 -8.75
N ALA A 68 -7.20 3.03 -7.57
CA ALA A 68 -7.34 1.83 -6.75
C ALA A 68 -8.82 1.44 -6.52
N PRO A 69 -9.20 0.16 -6.63
CA PRO A 69 -10.51 -0.31 -6.22
C PRO A 69 -10.75 -0.04 -4.72
N PRO A 70 -12.00 0.23 -4.28
CA PRO A 70 -12.30 0.51 -2.87
C PRO A 70 -11.82 -0.61 -1.94
N VAL A 71 -12.03 -1.88 -2.32
CA VAL A 71 -11.57 -3.05 -1.55
C VAL A 71 -10.05 -3.07 -1.33
N VAL A 72 -9.27 -2.64 -2.33
CA VAL A 72 -7.81 -2.55 -2.25
C VAL A 72 -7.40 -1.40 -1.32
N ARG A 73 -8.06 -0.25 -1.42
CA ARG A 73 -7.79 0.92 -0.54
C ARG A 73 -8.06 0.60 0.92
N GLU A 74 -9.19 -0.03 1.22
CA GLU A 74 -9.56 -0.40 2.59
C GLU A 74 -8.59 -1.41 3.20
N ARG A 75 -8.09 -2.36 2.40
CA ARG A 75 -7.05 -3.30 2.86
C ARG A 75 -5.74 -2.59 3.13
N LEU A 76 -5.24 -1.80 2.17
CA LEU A 76 -4.00 -1.04 2.35
C LEU A 76 -4.06 -0.11 3.57
N ALA A 77 -5.19 0.58 3.78
CA ALA A 77 -5.40 1.42 4.97
C ALA A 77 -5.33 0.61 6.27
N ARG A 78 -5.97 -0.57 6.33
CA ARG A 78 -5.87 -1.46 7.50
C ARG A 78 -4.44 -1.92 7.77
N LEU A 79 -3.70 -2.26 6.72
CA LEU A 79 -2.31 -2.71 6.84
C LEU A 79 -1.39 -1.58 7.32
N VAL A 80 -1.56 -0.37 6.79
CA VAL A 80 -0.83 0.83 7.26
C VAL A 80 -1.11 1.10 8.74
N MET A 81 -2.37 1.02 9.18
CA MET A 81 -2.73 1.17 10.60
C MET A 81 -2.12 0.07 11.48
N ARG A 82 -2.10 -1.18 11.01
CA ARG A 82 -1.55 -2.32 11.76
C ARG A 82 -0.03 -2.27 11.88
N ILE A 83 0.65 -1.78 10.84
CA ILE A 83 2.11 -1.56 10.82
C ILE A 83 2.51 -0.35 11.65
N GLY A 84 1.76 0.76 11.58
CA GLY A 84 2.04 1.97 12.33
C GLY A 84 1.65 1.92 13.81
N GLY A 85 0.85 0.93 14.21
CA GLY A 85 0.20 0.94 15.52
C GLY A 85 -0.66 2.19 15.75
N PRO A 86 -1.37 2.30 16.87
CA PRO A 86 -2.11 3.52 17.24
C PRO A 86 -1.21 4.73 17.59
N GLU A 87 0.07 4.77 17.19
CA GLU A 87 1.02 5.82 17.60
C GLU A 87 0.83 7.20 16.93
N ASP A 88 -0.28 7.42 16.24
CA ASP A 88 -0.69 8.75 15.74
C ASP A 88 -1.98 9.28 16.40
N LEU A 89 -2.38 8.70 17.55
CA LEU A 89 -3.27 9.34 18.52
C LEU A 89 -2.42 9.94 19.65
N ARG A 90 -1.44 10.78 19.29
CA ARG A 90 -1.02 11.84 20.21
C ARG A 90 -2.01 12.98 20.01
N ASP A 91 -2.99 13.04 20.91
CA ASP A 91 -3.76 14.25 21.18
C ASP A 91 -2.83 15.47 21.11
N PRO A 92 -3.11 16.45 20.24
CA PRO A 92 -2.43 17.74 20.31
C PRO A 92 -3.01 18.61 21.43
N GLU A 93 -3.37 18.08 22.60
CA GLU A 93 -3.94 18.86 23.70
C GLU A 93 -3.50 18.33 25.08
N ASP A 94 -2.28 18.65 25.50
CA ASP A 94 -2.01 18.95 26.91
C ASP A 94 -0.80 19.89 26.99
N GLY A 95 -1.06 21.18 26.75
CA GLY A 95 -0.17 22.25 27.19
C GLY A 95 -0.45 22.51 28.67
N PRO A 96 0.56 22.49 29.56
CA PRO A 96 0.32 22.79 30.96
C PRO A 96 0.05 24.30 31.13
N VAL A 97 -1.12 24.60 31.72
CA VAL A 97 -1.45 25.91 32.32
C VAL A 97 -0.75 26.10 33.66
#